data_AF-A0A5E4MQI2-F1
#
_entry.id   AF-A0A5E4MQI2-F1
#
_cell.length_a   1.000
_cell.length_b   1.000
_cell.length_c   1.000
_cell.angle_alpha   90.00
_cell.angle_beta   90.00
_cell.angle_gamma   90.00
#
_symmetry.space_group_name_H-M   'P 1'
#
loop_
_entity.id
_entity.type
_entity.pdbx_description
1 polymer ?
#
loop_
_entity_poly.entity_id
_entity_poly.type
_entity_poly.pdbx_seq_one_letter_code
_entity_poly.pdbx_strand_id
1 'polypeptide(L)'
;MREIERQQKEAEENADKAFDMNVADGSSINRVSRVVSSNTPRSASSIINSNSYQSSRRNSVDSLDETTPNFRDFRMELKDLEEKFRKSMVQNAQLDNEKAAITYLIELYKDKYTDIEEELIHIKREYKESTRENDKLKRLLATQKLECLTLRHELQERDRLIEEKGLVIISTEQEVPHDNNQSNIKIKRALVTVENAQLLHDAGEGCLDVRLKKFTEERDNYIHEINRLKLELQDAKRHNDRNFNGTDSDDLEDAQKESNRVLGNYKFKWQKAEQDISTLQANVARLESQVIRYKTASEASEKSEDDLKLEKRKLQRELRESQTKIEELETSNMHLLKRFDKLKNAKSSLLKDL
;
A
#
# COMPACT_ATOMS: atom_id res chain seq x y z
N MET A 1 -12.08 -6.83 29.51
CA MET A 1 -10.69 -6.76 29.03
C MET A 1 -10.20 -8.09 28.51
N ARG A 2 -10.08 -9.15 29.34
CA ARG A 2 -9.61 -10.48 28.88
C ARG A 2 -10.47 -11.15 27.78
N GLU A 3 -11.79 -10.95 27.79
CA GLU A 3 -12.67 -11.56 26.77
C GLU A 3 -12.54 -10.87 25.39
N ILE A 4 -12.27 -9.57 25.38
CA ILE A 4 -12.10 -8.78 24.16
C ILE A 4 -10.74 -9.11 23.52
N GLU A 5 -9.71 -9.29 24.33
CA GLU A 5 -8.39 -9.71 23.90
C GLU A 5 -8.40 -11.14 23.33
N ARG A 6 -9.22 -12.04 23.90
CA ARG A 6 -9.44 -13.38 23.37
C ARG A 6 -10.12 -13.37 22.00
N GLN A 7 -11.15 -12.52 21.82
CA GLN A 7 -11.84 -12.40 20.53
C GLN A 7 -10.97 -11.77 19.44
N GLN A 8 -10.10 -10.80 19.78
CA GLN A 8 -9.14 -10.26 18.82
C GLN A 8 -8.08 -11.29 18.42
N LYS A 9 -7.58 -12.07 19.39
CA LYS A 9 -6.60 -13.12 19.11
C LYS A 9 -7.16 -14.26 18.26
N GLU A 10 -8.42 -14.63 18.46
CA GLU A 10 -9.10 -15.65 17.67
C GLU A 10 -9.42 -15.16 16.24
N ALA A 11 -9.65 -13.85 16.07
CA ALA A 11 -9.81 -13.22 14.76
C ALA A 11 -8.49 -13.11 13.98
N GLU A 12 -7.38 -12.79 14.66
CA GLU A 12 -6.03 -12.80 14.04
C GLU A 12 -5.60 -14.23 13.65
N GLU A 13 -5.82 -15.23 14.51
CA GLU A 13 -5.45 -16.62 14.20
C GLU A 13 -6.25 -17.18 13.01
N ASN A 14 -7.50 -16.74 12.82
CA ASN A 14 -8.30 -17.10 11.65
C ASN A 14 -7.85 -16.35 10.38
N ALA A 15 -7.40 -15.10 10.50
CA ALA A 15 -6.86 -14.35 9.37
C ALA A 15 -5.52 -14.93 8.89
N ASP A 16 -4.66 -15.35 9.82
CA ASP A 16 -3.38 -15.99 9.52
C ASP A 16 -3.57 -17.37 8.87
N LYS A 17 -4.52 -18.19 9.34
CA LYS A 17 -4.88 -19.47 8.69
C LYS A 17 -5.43 -19.27 7.28
N ALA A 18 -6.18 -18.19 7.03
CA ALA A 18 -6.68 -17.85 5.71
C ALA A 18 -5.57 -17.32 4.79
N PHE A 19 -4.55 -16.66 5.34
CA PHE A 19 -3.38 -16.20 4.58
C PHE A 19 -2.46 -17.37 4.23
N ASP A 20 -2.19 -18.29 5.15
CA ASP A 20 -1.29 -19.44 4.95
C ASP A 20 -1.85 -20.46 3.93
N MET A 21 -3.18 -20.66 3.92
CA MET A 21 -3.88 -21.44 2.89
C MET A 21 -3.78 -20.83 1.48
N ASN A 22 -3.58 -19.52 1.36
CA ASN A 22 -3.40 -18.82 0.08
C ASN A 22 -1.93 -18.75 -0.36
N VAL A 23 -0.97 -18.87 0.57
CA VAL A 23 0.47 -18.86 0.27
C VAL A 23 0.99 -20.26 -0.09
N ALA A 24 0.38 -21.32 0.46
CA ALA A 24 0.76 -22.70 0.15
C ALA A 24 0.48 -23.14 -1.30
N ASP A 25 -0.34 -22.39 -2.06
CA ASP A 25 -0.76 -22.75 -3.43
C ASP A 25 -0.24 -21.81 -4.52
N GLY A 26 0.94 -21.23 -4.30
CA GLY A 26 1.57 -20.23 -5.15
C GLY A 26 2.79 -20.68 -5.96
N SER A 27 2.75 -21.82 -6.68
CA SER A 27 3.47 -22.01 -7.97
C SER A 27 3.26 -23.42 -8.54
N SER A 28 2.22 -23.61 -9.36
CA SER A 28 2.14 -24.64 -10.42
C SER A 28 0.96 -24.34 -11.36
N ILE A 29 1.05 -23.25 -12.10
CA ILE A 29 0.17 -23.00 -13.26
C ILE A 29 0.65 -23.90 -14.41
N ASN A 30 0.21 -25.16 -14.39
CA ASN A 30 -0.08 -25.98 -15.57
C ASN A 30 -0.39 -27.40 -15.10
N ARG A 31 -1.66 -27.67 -14.78
CA ARG A 31 -2.28 -29.00 -14.91
C ARG A 31 -3.79 -28.84 -14.93
N VAL A 32 -4.34 -28.80 -16.14
CA VAL A 32 -5.75 -29.07 -16.38
C VAL A 32 -6.00 -30.55 -16.06
N SER A 33 -6.71 -30.84 -14.98
CA SER A 33 -7.36 -32.15 -14.81
C SER A 33 -8.63 -32.03 -14.00
N ARG A 34 -9.74 -32.16 -14.74
CA ARG A 34 -10.90 -33.02 -14.47
C ARG A 34 -11.33 -33.12 -12.99
N VAL A 35 -12.44 -32.47 -12.68
CA VAL A 35 -13.34 -32.94 -11.62
C VAL A 35 -14.59 -33.50 -12.27
N VAL A 36 -14.81 -34.76 -11.95
CA VAL A 36 -15.96 -35.60 -12.26
C VAL A 36 -17.14 -35.12 -11.42
N SER A 37 -18.27 -34.83 -12.07
CA SER A 37 -19.57 -34.91 -11.40
C SER A 37 -20.61 -35.49 -12.37
N SER A 38 -20.99 -36.73 -12.08
CA SER A 38 -22.35 -37.26 -12.11
C SER A 38 -23.31 -36.69 -13.18
N ASN A 39 -23.27 -37.27 -14.37
CA ASN A 39 -24.41 -37.25 -15.30
C ASN A 39 -25.22 -38.54 -15.16
N THR A 40 -26.51 -38.39 -14.85
CA THR A 40 -27.54 -39.40 -15.07
C THR A 40 -27.74 -39.62 -16.58
N PRO A 41 -28.09 -40.85 -17.02
CA PRO A 41 -28.06 -41.21 -18.42
C PRO A 41 -29.36 -40.78 -19.13
N ARG A 42 -29.24 -39.92 -20.13
CA ARG A 42 -30.25 -39.79 -21.17
C ARG A 42 -29.86 -40.64 -22.37
N SER A 43 -30.64 -41.70 -22.55
CA SER A 43 -30.73 -42.52 -23.74
C SER A 43 -30.88 -41.66 -25.00
N ALA A 44 -29.94 -41.82 -25.93
CA ALA A 44 -30.13 -41.46 -27.33
C ALA A 44 -29.41 -42.51 -28.19
N SER A 45 -30.25 -43.34 -28.79
CA SER A 45 -30.04 -44.27 -29.89
C SER A 45 -28.71 -44.16 -30.63
N SER A 46 -27.86 -45.18 -30.50
CA SER A 46 -26.98 -45.57 -31.59
C SER A 46 -27.82 -46.26 -32.67
N ILE A 47 -27.68 -45.74 -33.88
CA ILE A 47 -28.23 -46.27 -35.12
C ILE A 47 -27.55 -47.62 -35.36
N ILE A 48 -28.26 -48.71 -35.07
CA ILE A 48 -27.88 -50.05 -35.51
C ILE A 48 -28.30 -50.15 -36.97
N ASN A 49 -27.32 -50.02 -37.85
CA ASN A 49 -27.43 -50.30 -39.27
C ASN A 49 -27.50 -51.82 -39.48
N SER A 50 -28.69 -52.40 -39.37
CA SER A 50 -28.95 -53.80 -39.70
C SER A 50 -29.23 -53.94 -41.20
N ASN A 51 -28.18 -54.00 -42.01
CA ASN A 51 -28.26 -54.55 -43.36
C ASN A 51 -28.34 -56.08 -43.25
N SER A 52 -29.56 -56.62 -43.24
CA SER A 52 -29.83 -58.05 -43.40
C SER A 52 -30.43 -58.25 -44.79
N TYR A 53 -29.56 -58.50 -45.77
CA TYR A 53 -29.95 -59.11 -47.02
C TYR A 53 -29.45 -60.56 -47.04
N GLN A 54 -30.43 -61.47 -47.13
CA GLN A 54 -30.38 -62.71 -47.90
C GLN A 54 -29.46 -63.84 -47.40
N SER A 55 -30.06 -64.85 -46.75
CA SER A 55 -30.13 -66.21 -47.31
C SER A 55 -30.57 -67.24 -46.26
N SER A 56 -31.88 -67.47 -46.15
CA SER A 56 -32.41 -68.73 -45.65
C SER A 56 -33.35 -69.29 -46.70
N ARG A 57 -32.79 -70.10 -47.61
CA ARG A 57 -33.54 -71.06 -48.40
C ARG A 57 -33.90 -72.23 -47.49
N ARG A 58 -35.17 -72.40 -47.13
CA ARG A 58 -35.89 -73.69 -46.98
C ARG A 58 -37.31 -73.49 -46.44
N ASN A 59 -38.20 -74.39 -46.87
CA ASN A 59 -39.65 -74.47 -46.66
C ASN A 59 -40.44 -73.52 -47.59
N SER A 60 -40.78 -73.86 -48.85
CA SER A 60 -41.57 -74.96 -49.43
C SER A 60 -43.06 -74.97 -49.03
N VAL A 61 -43.90 -74.64 -50.02
CA VAL A 61 -45.28 -75.11 -50.30
C VAL A 61 -46.34 -74.72 -49.25
N ASP A 62 -47.55 -74.25 -49.52
CA ASP A 62 -48.45 -74.15 -50.66
C ASP A 62 -49.74 -73.47 -50.13
N SER A 63 -50.71 -73.18 -50.99
CA SER A 63 -52.09 -72.76 -50.71
C SER A 63 -52.39 -71.27 -50.84
N LEU A 64 -52.52 -70.91 -52.12
CA LEU A 64 -53.49 -69.99 -52.69
C LEU A 64 -54.83 -70.00 -51.91
N ASP A 65 -55.17 -68.90 -51.24
CA ASP A 65 -56.57 -68.45 -51.19
C ASP A 65 -56.67 -66.95 -50.88
N GLU A 66 -57.55 -66.32 -51.64
CA GLU A 66 -57.89 -64.90 -51.59
C GLU A 66 -58.93 -64.70 -50.47
N THR A 67 -59.04 -63.48 -49.93
CA THR A 67 -60.20 -62.98 -49.14
C THR A 67 -60.37 -63.39 -47.67
N THR A 68 -59.39 -63.10 -46.81
CA THR A 68 -59.72 -62.60 -45.44
C THR A 68 -58.57 -61.74 -44.92
N PRO A 69 -58.80 -60.48 -44.50
CA PRO A 69 -57.76 -59.70 -43.87
C PRO A 69 -57.36 -60.41 -42.57
N ASN A 70 -56.07 -60.71 -42.38
CA ASN A 70 -55.54 -61.37 -41.18
C ASN A 70 -55.91 -60.57 -39.92
N PHE A 71 -57.04 -60.89 -39.29
CA PHE A 71 -57.57 -60.23 -38.10
C PHE A 71 -56.59 -60.23 -36.91
N ARG A 72 -55.68 -61.21 -36.89
CA ARG A 72 -54.58 -61.30 -35.93
C ARG A 72 -53.56 -60.17 -36.10
N ASP A 73 -53.25 -59.79 -37.34
CA ASP A 73 -52.26 -58.75 -37.64
C ASP A 73 -52.82 -57.37 -37.30
N PHE A 74 -54.10 -57.11 -37.60
CA PHE A 74 -54.78 -55.89 -37.14
C PHE A 74 -54.85 -55.76 -35.62
N ARG A 75 -55.05 -56.88 -34.89
CA ARG A 75 -55.00 -56.87 -33.42
C ARG A 75 -53.60 -56.57 -32.89
N MET A 76 -52.55 -57.09 -33.53
CA MET A 76 -51.18 -56.78 -33.16
C MET A 76 -50.83 -55.33 -33.47
N GLU A 77 -51.22 -54.81 -34.63
CA GLU A 77 -51.02 -53.42 -35.01
C GLU A 77 -51.77 -52.46 -34.09
N LEU A 78 -53.02 -52.78 -33.73
CA LEU A 78 -53.79 -52.01 -32.75
C LEU A 78 -53.07 -51.97 -31.39
N LYS A 79 -52.56 -53.11 -30.92
CA LYS A 79 -51.80 -53.18 -29.66
C LYS A 79 -50.49 -52.39 -29.72
N ASP A 80 -49.77 -52.45 -30.84
CA ASP A 80 -48.55 -51.67 -31.05
C ASP A 80 -48.84 -50.17 -31.10
N LEU A 81 -49.97 -49.77 -31.69
CA LEU A 81 -50.42 -48.38 -31.74
C LEU A 81 -50.82 -47.89 -30.33
N GLU A 82 -51.56 -48.70 -29.57
CA GLU A 82 -51.90 -48.42 -28.17
C GLU A 82 -50.64 -48.26 -27.31
N GLU A 83 -49.64 -49.12 -27.49
CA GLU A 83 -48.39 -49.03 -26.74
C GLU A 83 -47.54 -47.81 -27.13
N LYS A 84 -47.51 -47.45 -28.42
CA LYS A 84 -46.88 -46.20 -28.89
C LYS A 84 -47.59 -44.97 -28.34
N PHE A 85 -48.91 -44.96 -28.30
CA PHE A 85 -49.69 -43.89 -27.71
C PHE A 85 -49.41 -43.75 -26.20
N ARG A 86 -49.38 -44.87 -25.47
CA ARG A 86 -49.03 -44.89 -24.05
C ARG A 86 -47.63 -44.32 -23.80
N LYS A 87 -46.63 -44.74 -24.57
CA LYS A 87 -45.25 -44.22 -24.48
C LYS A 87 -45.21 -42.71 -24.75
N SER A 88 -45.94 -42.25 -25.77
CA SER A 88 -46.03 -40.83 -26.11
C SER A 88 -46.69 -40.01 -25.01
N MET A 89 -47.75 -40.51 -24.37
CA MET A 89 -48.38 -39.82 -23.24
C MET A 89 -47.44 -39.72 -22.03
N VAL A 90 -46.71 -40.78 -21.70
CA VAL A 90 -45.72 -40.76 -20.60
C VAL A 90 -44.60 -39.76 -20.91
N GLN A 91 -44.09 -39.76 -22.14
CA GLN A 91 -43.07 -38.80 -22.57
C GLN A 91 -43.59 -37.37 -22.54
N ASN A 92 -44.84 -37.13 -22.97
CA ASN A 92 -45.44 -35.80 -22.94
C ASN A 92 -45.59 -35.28 -21.50
N ALA A 93 -46.06 -36.13 -20.57
CA ALA A 93 -46.13 -35.77 -19.15
C ALA A 93 -44.74 -35.47 -18.56
N GLN A 94 -43.71 -36.22 -18.97
CA GLN A 94 -42.33 -35.94 -18.56
C GLN A 94 -41.84 -34.58 -19.10
N LEU A 95 -42.14 -34.27 -20.37
CA LEU A 95 -41.79 -32.99 -20.97
C LEU A 95 -42.50 -31.81 -20.30
N ASP A 96 -43.76 -31.99 -19.88
CA ASP A 96 -44.50 -30.96 -19.15
C ASP A 96 -43.88 -30.70 -17.76
N ASN A 97 -43.44 -31.74 -17.06
CA ASN A 97 -42.71 -31.59 -15.79
C ASN A 97 -41.35 -30.90 -15.99
N GLU A 98 -40.58 -31.29 -17.01
CA GLU A 98 -39.30 -30.66 -17.34
C GLU A 98 -39.50 -29.19 -17.74
N LYS A 99 -40.55 -28.88 -18.50
CA LYS A 99 -40.92 -27.51 -18.87
C LYS A 99 -41.29 -26.68 -17.64
N ALA A 100 -42.08 -27.23 -16.71
CA ALA A 100 -42.41 -26.57 -15.47
C ALA A 100 -41.15 -26.28 -14.63
N ALA A 101 -40.27 -27.27 -14.47
CA ALA A 101 -39.01 -27.12 -13.73
C ALA A 101 -38.10 -26.05 -14.34
N ILE A 102 -37.95 -26.03 -15.67
CA ILE A 102 -37.16 -25.01 -16.37
C ILE A 102 -37.81 -23.62 -16.21
N THR A 103 -39.14 -23.53 -16.23
CA THR A 103 -39.86 -22.26 -16.06
C THR A 103 -39.59 -21.66 -14.68
N TYR A 104 -39.67 -22.45 -13.61
CA TYR A 104 -39.29 -22.02 -12.26
C TYR A 104 -37.83 -21.59 -12.18
N LEU A 105 -36.92 -22.31 -12.83
CA LEU A 105 -35.51 -21.95 -12.85
C LEU A 105 -35.27 -20.61 -13.56
N ILE A 106 -35.98 -20.35 -14.66
CA ILE A 106 -35.93 -19.06 -15.37
C ILE A 106 -36.40 -17.93 -14.46
N GLU A 107 -37.49 -18.11 -13.71
CA GLU A 107 -37.99 -17.11 -12.75
C GLU A 107 -36.96 -16.83 -11.66
N LEU A 108 -36.39 -17.88 -11.06
CA LEU A 108 -35.34 -17.72 -10.04
C LEU A 108 -34.11 -16.98 -10.58
N TYR A 109 -33.70 -17.25 -11.82
CA TYR A 109 -32.58 -16.53 -12.41
C TYR A 109 -32.92 -15.08 -12.79
N LYS A 110 -34.17 -14.76 -13.10
CA LYS A 110 -34.61 -13.38 -13.30
C LYS A 110 -34.54 -12.60 -12.01
N ASP A 111 -35.01 -13.17 -10.90
CA ASP A 111 -34.94 -12.52 -9.58
C ASP A 111 -33.48 -12.28 -9.17
N LYS A 112 -32.61 -13.28 -9.35
CA LYS A 112 -31.16 -13.11 -9.11
C LYS A 112 -30.52 -12.06 -10.02
N TYR A 113 -30.98 -11.95 -11.27
CA TYR A 113 -30.47 -10.95 -12.19
C TYR A 113 -30.87 -9.55 -11.72
N THR A 114 -32.13 -9.36 -11.29
CA THR A 114 -32.58 -8.07 -10.76
C THR A 114 -31.85 -7.68 -9.48
N ASP A 115 -31.59 -8.62 -8.57
CA ASP A 115 -30.81 -8.36 -7.34
C ASP A 115 -29.40 -7.83 -7.67
N ILE A 116 -28.71 -8.48 -8.62
CA ILE A 116 -27.37 -8.08 -9.06
C ILE A 116 -27.41 -6.71 -9.76
N GLU A 117 -28.45 -6.43 -10.55
CA GLU A 117 -28.62 -5.10 -11.18
C GLU A 117 -28.80 -3.99 -10.14
N GLU A 118 -29.59 -4.23 -9.09
CA GLU A 118 -29.78 -3.28 -7.99
C GLU A 118 -28.49 -3.04 -7.20
N GLU A 119 -27.75 -4.10 -6.86
CA GLU A 119 -26.44 -4.00 -6.21
C GLU A 119 -25.44 -3.19 -7.04
N LEU A 120 -25.41 -3.43 -8.36
CA LEU A 120 -24.55 -2.70 -9.28
C LEU A 120 -24.93 -1.22 -9.35
N ILE A 121 -26.21 -0.88 -9.31
CA ILE A 121 -26.67 0.51 -9.23
C ILE A 121 -26.23 1.15 -7.90
N HIS A 122 -26.33 0.43 -6.79
CA HIS A 122 -25.89 0.91 -5.47
C HIS A 122 -24.40 1.22 -5.46
N ILE A 123 -23.56 0.26 -5.86
CA ILE A 123 -22.10 0.40 -5.90
C ILE A 123 -21.70 1.56 -6.83
N LYS A 124 -22.38 1.74 -7.98
CA LYS A 124 -22.12 2.88 -8.87
C LYS A 124 -22.44 4.23 -8.23
N ARG A 125 -23.46 4.33 -7.36
CA ARG A 125 -23.80 5.55 -6.63
C ARG A 125 -22.74 5.85 -5.57
N GLU A 126 -22.38 4.86 -4.77
CA GLU A 126 -21.34 4.99 -3.73
C GLU A 126 -19.99 5.38 -4.33
N TYR A 127 -19.60 4.77 -5.45
CA TYR A 127 -18.38 5.13 -6.16
C TYR A 127 -18.38 6.60 -6.59
N LYS A 128 -19.50 7.11 -7.12
CA LYS A 128 -19.62 8.52 -7.50
C LYS A 128 -19.53 9.45 -6.29
N GLU A 129 -20.12 9.08 -5.16
CA GLU A 129 -20.07 9.86 -3.93
C GLU A 129 -18.66 9.89 -3.34
N SER A 130 -18.00 8.73 -3.24
CA SER A 130 -16.61 8.61 -2.81
C SER A 130 -15.66 9.41 -3.69
N THR A 131 -15.88 9.41 -5.02
CA THR A 131 -15.11 10.23 -5.96
C THR A 131 -15.30 11.73 -5.69
N ARG A 132 -16.54 12.20 -5.46
CA ARG A 132 -16.81 13.59 -5.12
C ARG A 132 -16.14 14.01 -3.83
N GLU A 133 -16.15 13.14 -2.81
CA GLU A 133 -15.50 13.42 -1.54
C GLU A 133 -13.98 13.47 -1.68
N ASN A 134 -13.39 12.56 -2.46
CA ASN A 134 -11.98 12.59 -2.79
C ASN A 134 -11.57 13.92 -3.46
N ASP A 135 -12.38 14.42 -4.38
CA ASP A 135 -12.12 15.70 -5.06
C ASP A 135 -12.30 16.92 -4.13
N LYS A 136 -13.15 16.84 -3.11
CA LYS A 136 -13.21 17.87 -2.05
C LYS A 136 -11.96 17.84 -1.19
N LEU A 137 -11.55 16.65 -0.73
CA LEU A 137 -10.35 16.49 0.10
C LEU A 137 -9.08 16.95 -0.63
N LYS A 138 -8.96 16.66 -1.93
CA LYS A 138 -7.84 17.17 -2.76
C LYS A 138 -7.79 18.69 -2.80
N ARG A 139 -8.95 19.36 -2.93
CA ARG A 139 -9.03 20.83 -2.91
C ARG A 139 -8.65 21.39 -1.55
N LEU A 140 -9.16 20.80 -0.47
CA LEU A 140 -8.81 21.21 0.89
C LEU A 140 -7.30 21.05 1.15
N LEU A 141 -6.73 19.91 0.76
CA LEU A 141 -5.29 19.65 0.88
C LEU A 141 -4.46 20.68 0.08
N ALA A 142 -4.90 21.05 -1.12
CA ALA A 142 -4.22 22.07 -1.92
C ALA A 142 -4.23 23.45 -1.21
N THR A 143 -5.38 23.85 -0.66
CA THR A 143 -5.50 25.09 0.12
C THR A 143 -4.60 25.07 1.36
N GLN A 144 -4.63 23.98 2.13
CA GLN A 144 -3.79 23.84 3.32
C GLN A 144 -2.29 23.86 2.99
N LYS A 145 -1.89 23.23 1.88
CA LYS A 145 -0.49 23.29 1.42
C LYS A 145 -0.07 24.71 1.10
N LEU A 146 -0.94 25.49 0.43
CA LEU A 146 -0.67 26.89 0.14
C LEU A 146 -0.53 27.71 1.42
N GLU A 147 -1.44 27.53 2.38
CA GLU A 147 -1.40 28.19 3.68
C GLU A 147 -0.11 27.86 4.46
N CYS A 148 0.29 26.58 4.51
CA CYS A 148 1.55 26.17 5.12
C CYS A 148 2.77 26.82 4.46
N LEU A 149 2.77 26.95 3.12
CA LEU A 149 3.85 27.63 2.40
C LEU A 149 3.91 29.11 2.73
N THR A 150 2.75 29.79 2.79
CA THR A 150 2.67 31.20 3.18
C THR A 150 3.16 31.41 4.60
N LEU A 151 2.67 30.63 5.56
CA LEU A 151 3.10 30.72 6.97
C LEU A 151 4.60 30.44 7.12
N ARG A 152 5.14 29.49 6.37
CA ARG A 152 6.58 29.22 6.36
C ARG A 152 7.36 30.41 5.82
N HIS A 153 6.88 31.06 4.75
CA HIS A 153 7.52 32.27 4.21
C HIS A 153 7.49 33.41 5.22
N GLU A 154 6.34 33.67 5.86
CA GLU A 154 6.20 34.70 6.90
C GLU A 154 7.12 34.44 8.10
N LEU A 155 7.25 33.18 8.53
CA LEU A 155 8.19 32.80 9.60
C LEU A 155 9.65 33.04 9.17
N GLN A 156 10.02 32.67 7.94
CA GLN A 156 11.36 32.91 7.42
C GLN A 156 11.69 34.41 7.30
N GLU A 157 10.71 35.21 6.87
CA GLU A 157 10.85 36.66 6.81
C GLU A 157 11.04 37.26 8.21
N ARG A 158 10.24 36.81 9.17
CA ARG A 158 10.37 37.20 10.58
C ARG A 158 11.74 36.82 11.15
N ASP A 159 12.22 35.60 10.89
CA ASP A 159 13.53 35.14 11.37
C ASP A 159 14.68 35.93 10.71
N ARG A 160 14.58 36.22 9.39
CA ARG A 160 15.52 37.11 8.69
C ARG A 160 15.53 38.51 9.32
N LEU A 161 14.36 39.10 9.59
CA LEU A 161 14.29 40.42 10.23
C LEU A 161 14.90 40.43 11.63
N ILE A 162 14.73 39.34 12.39
CA ILE A 162 15.37 39.17 13.71
C ILE A 162 16.90 39.16 13.55
N GLU A 163 17.43 38.39 12.60
CA GLU A 163 18.87 38.31 12.31
C GLU A 163 19.43 39.66 11.83
N GLU A 164 18.73 40.35 10.92
CA GLU A 164 19.13 41.68 10.41
C GLU A 164 19.22 42.74 11.51
N LYS A 165 18.43 42.59 12.59
CA LYS A 165 18.51 43.44 13.78
C LYS A 165 19.56 42.99 14.79
N GLY A 166 20.33 41.95 14.49
CA GLY A 166 21.37 41.41 15.38
C GLY A 166 20.81 40.75 16.63
N LEU A 167 19.58 40.23 16.54
CA LEU A 167 18.89 39.58 17.65
C LEU A 167 18.84 38.07 17.43
N VAL A 168 18.77 37.32 18.53
CA VAL A 168 18.63 35.86 18.54
C VAL A 168 17.64 35.45 19.63
N ILE A 169 16.95 34.34 19.41
CA ILE A 169 16.00 33.80 20.37
C ILE A 169 16.72 32.80 21.27
N ILE A 170 16.76 33.05 22.58
CA ILE A 170 17.28 32.13 23.58
C ILE A 170 16.15 31.57 24.43
N SER A 171 16.31 30.32 24.90
CA SER A 171 15.43 29.76 25.93
C SER A 171 15.88 30.26 27.30
N THR A 172 14.98 30.90 28.05
CA THR A 172 15.31 31.47 29.37
C THR A 172 15.02 30.51 30.51
N GLU A 173 14.00 29.66 30.36
CA GLU A 173 13.59 28.68 31.35
C GLU A 173 13.05 27.42 30.67
N GLN A 174 13.46 26.26 31.18
CA GLN A 174 12.89 24.97 30.85
C GLN A 174 12.11 24.50 32.09
N GLU A 175 10.83 24.83 32.17
CA GLU A 175 9.95 24.21 33.16
C GLU A 175 9.81 22.73 32.78
N VAL A 176 10.45 21.85 33.56
CA VAL A 176 10.30 20.40 33.41
C VAL A 176 8.91 20.05 33.95
N PRO A 177 8.01 19.46 33.13
CA PRO A 177 6.66 19.15 33.59
C PRO A 177 6.72 18.13 34.73
N HIS A 178 6.11 18.48 35.86
CA HIS A 178 5.97 17.57 37.00
C HIS A 178 4.74 16.66 36.91
N ASP A 179 4.05 16.61 35.76
CA ASP A 179 2.86 15.76 35.59
C ASP A 179 2.73 15.18 34.18
N ASN A 180 2.26 13.93 34.13
CA ASN A 180 2.19 13.03 32.96
C ASN A 180 1.24 13.49 31.83
N ASN A 181 0.77 14.73 31.82
CA ASN A 181 -0.05 15.26 30.75
C ASN A 181 0.84 15.93 29.69
N GLN A 182 1.22 15.16 28.67
CA GLN A 182 1.84 15.62 27.44
C GLN A 182 0.93 16.62 26.70
N SER A 183 0.88 17.88 27.13
CA SER A 183 0.46 18.97 26.27
C SER A 183 1.01 20.30 26.77
N ASN A 184 1.90 20.88 25.99
CA ASN A 184 2.50 22.21 26.13
C ASN A 184 3.57 22.37 27.22
N ILE A 185 4.78 21.89 26.92
CA ILE A 185 6.01 22.46 27.51
C ILE A 185 6.07 23.93 27.08
N LYS A 186 5.70 24.85 27.98
CA LYS A 186 5.87 26.30 27.76
C LYS A 186 7.33 26.65 27.94
N ILE A 187 8.11 26.52 26.86
CA ILE A 187 9.48 27.02 26.82
C ILE A 187 9.40 28.54 26.79
N LYS A 188 9.81 29.21 27.88
CA LYS A 188 9.94 30.66 27.90
C LYS A 188 11.15 31.03 27.05
N ARG A 189 10.93 31.91 26.07
CA ARG A 189 11.95 32.37 25.14
C ARG A 189 12.07 33.88 25.26
N ALA A 190 13.29 34.38 25.17
CA ALA A 190 13.56 35.81 25.10
C ALA A 190 14.33 36.13 23.82
N LEU A 191 14.10 37.34 23.31
CA LEU A 191 14.84 37.90 22.19
C LEU A 191 15.95 38.78 22.76
N VAL A 192 17.20 38.45 22.47
CA VAL A 192 18.38 39.17 22.97
C VAL A 192 19.35 39.45 21.83
N THR A 193 20.24 40.41 21.99
CA THR A 193 21.33 40.64 21.03
C THR A 193 22.29 39.44 20.99
N VAL A 194 22.96 39.21 19.86
CA VAL A 194 23.95 38.13 19.70
C VAL A 194 25.04 38.19 20.79
N GLU A 195 25.52 39.38 21.14
CA GLU A 195 26.52 39.57 22.20
C GLU A 195 26.01 39.08 23.57
N ASN A 196 24.83 39.56 24.00
CA ASN A 196 24.20 39.09 25.24
C ASN A 196 23.91 37.59 25.24
N ALA A 197 23.54 37.00 24.10
CA ALA A 197 23.37 35.55 23.99
C ALA A 197 24.68 34.80 24.24
N GLN A 198 25.79 35.31 23.69
CA GLN A 198 27.12 34.75 23.91
C GLN A 198 27.56 34.89 25.36
N LEU A 199 27.40 36.06 25.97
CA LEU A 199 27.68 36.26 27.40
C LEU A 199 26.88 35.26 28.25
N LEU A 200 25.57 35.14 28.00
CA LEU A 200 24.73 34.17 28.70
C LEU A 200 25.10 32.72 28.41
N HIS A 201 25.78 32.41 27.31
CA HIS A 201 26.35 31.08 27.07
C HIS A 201 27.64 30.88 27.88
N ASP A 202 28.52 31.88 27.91
CA ASP A 202 29.79 31.86 28.61
C ASP A 202 29.64 31.77 30.14
N ALA A 203 28.55 32.33 30.69
CA ALA A 203 28.17 32.15 32.10
C ALA A 203 27.84 30.69 32.50
N GLY A 204 27.79 29.78 31.53
CA GLY A 204 27.54 28.35 31.69
C GLY A 204 26.06 28.00 31.81
N GLU A 205 25.78 26.76 32.18
CA GLU A 205 24.41 26.23 32.22
C GLU A 205 23.62 26.71 33.45
N GLY A 206 22.29 26.78 33.31
CA GLY A 206 21.35 27.17 34.36
C GLY A 206 20.22 28.07 33.85
N CYS A 207 19.21 28.30 34.69
CA CYS A 207 18.20 29.31 34.39
C CYS A 207 18.85 30.70 34.26
N LEU A 208 18.13 31.64 33.64
CA LEU A 208 18.62 33.00 33.45
C LEU A 208 19.12 33.62 34.77
N ASP A 209 18.38 33.43 35.86
CA ASP A 209 18.73 33.97 37.18
C ASP A 209 20.06 33.41 37.72
N VAL A 210 20.32 32.12 37.53
CA VAL A 210 21.59 31.49 37.95
C VAL A 210 22.78 32.08 37.19
N ARG A 211 22.63 32.29 35.89
CA ARG A 211 23.67 32.89 35.05
C ARG A 211 23.93 34.35 35.42
N LEU A 212 22.88 35.13 35.64
CA LEU A 212 23.00 36.53 36.09
C LEU A 212 23.65 36.65 37.47
N LYS A 213 23.36 35.70 38.37
CA LYS A 213 24.00 35.64 39.69
C LYS A 213 25.50 35.40 39.58
N LYS A 214 25.95 34.48 38.72
CA LYS A 214 27.38 34.24 38.47
C LYS A 214 28.11 35.51 38.00
N PHE A 215 27.52 36.25 37.06
CA PHE A 215 28.10 37.52 36.62
C PHE A 215 28.21 38.55 37.76
N THR A 216 27.24 38.56 38.66
CA THR A 216 27.27 39.45 39.82
C THR A 216 28.40 39.04 40.78
N GLU A 217 28.59 37.75 41.04
CA GLU A 217 29.67 37.21 41.86
C GLU A 217 31.06 37.48 41.25
N GLU A 218 31.25 37.26 39.94
CA GLU A 218 32.50 37.56 39.23
C GLU A 218 32.83 39.05 39.27
N ARG A 219 31.84 39.92 39.01
CA ARG A 219 32.00 41.37 39.13
C ARG A 219 32.46 41.75 40.53
N ASP A 220 31.83 41.18 41.57
CA ASP A 220 32.19 41.47 42.95
C ASP A 220 33.61 40.98 43.25
N ASN A 221 34.02 39.80 42.79
CA ASN A 221 35.40 39.30 42.91
C ASN A 221 36.42 40.24 42.25
N TYR A 222 36.15 40.72 41.04
CA TYR A 222 37.03 41.68 40.37
C TYR A 222 37.10 43.02 41.11
N ILE A 223 36.00 43.48 41.70
CA ILE A 223 36.00 44.70 42.53
C ILE A 223 36.91 44.48 43.75
N HIS A 224 36.83 43.33 44.42
CA HIS A 224 37.71 43.01 45.55
C HIS A 224 39.18 42.95 45.12
N GLU A 225 39.49 42.32 43.99
CA GLU A 225 40.86 42.23 43.46
C GLU A 225 41.41 43.60 43.04
N ILE A 226 40.61 44.44 42.38
CA ILE A 226 41.00 45.83 42.07
C ILE A 226 41.29 46.62 43.35
N ASN A 227 40.48 46.46 44.38
CA ASN A 227 40.71 47.14 45.66
C ASN A 227 41.97 46.62 46.36
N ARG A 228 42.23 45.31 46.34
CA ARG A 228 43.46 44.70 46.86
C ARG A 228 44.68 45.22 46.11
N LEU A 229 44.67 45.19 44.78
CA LEU A 229 45.75 45.68 43.93
C LEU A 229 45.99 47.18 44.10
N LYS A 230 44.95 47.98 44.32
CA LYS A 230 45.10 49.41 44.65
C LYS A 230 45.80 49.61 45.99
N LEU A 231 45.49 48.80 47.00
CA LEU A 231 46.15 48.84 48.30
C LEU A 231 47.61 48.41 48.18
N GLU A 232 47.87 47.28 47.51
CA GLU A 232 49.23 46.80 47.22
C GLU A 232 50.05 47.81 46.42
N LEU A 233 49.46 48.49 45.43
CA LEU A 233 50.14 49.53 44.66
C LEU A 233 50.40 50.80 45.48
N GLN A 234 49.51 51.12 46.43
CA GLN A 234 49.72 52.20 47.39
C GLN A 234 50.86 51.87 48.37
N ASP A 235 50.95 50.61 48.81
CA ASP A 235 52.01 50.10 49.67
C ASP A 235 53.34 49.95 48.93
N ALA A 236 53.33 49.47 47.68
CA ALA A 236 54.51 49.39 46.82
C ALA A 236 55.04 50.78 46.48
N LYS A 237 54.18 51.78 46.22
CA LYS A 237 54.60 53.19 46.08
C LYS A 237 55.19 53.76 47.38
N ARG A 238 54.88 53.18 48.54
CA ARG A 238 55.51 53.49 49.84
C ARG A 238 56.80 52.68 50.09
N HIS A 239 56.97 51.54 49.41
CA HIS A 239 58.13 50.63 49.57
C HIS A 239 59.16 50.70 48.43
N ASN A 240 58.89 51.41 47.32
CA ASN A 240 59.77 51.50 46.14
C ASN A 240 61.01 52.41 46.31
N ASP A 241 61.49 52.60 47.55
CA ASP A 241 62.80 53.20 47.85
C ASP A 241 63.85 52.17 48.26
N ARG A 242 63.52 50.86 48.35
CA ARG A 242 64.50 49.83 48.69
C ARG A 242 64.32 48.54 47.91
N ASN A 243 65.27 48.34 46.99
CA ASN A 243 65.78 47.08 46.49
C ASN A 243 64.79 46.11 45.81
N PHE A 244 64.94 46.00 44.49
CA PHE A 244 64.66 44.77 43.76
C PHE A 244 65.99 44.25 43.21
N ASN A 245 66.48 43.13 43.74
CA ASN A 245 67.61 42.42 43.18
C ASN A 245 67.43 40.91 43.35
N GLY A 246 67.59 40.18 42.25
CA GLY A 246 67.92 38.75 42.24
C GLY A 246 66.73 37.80 42.21
N THR A 247 66.13 37.60 41.02
CA THR A 247 65.39 36.37 40.73
C THR A 247 66.39 35.23 40.57
N ASP A 248 66.18 34.18 41.35
CA ASP A 248 67.01 32.99 41.45
C ASP A 248 66.94 32.18 40.13
N SER A 249 68.10 31.74 39.65
CA SER A 249 68.27 31.16 38.31
C SER A 249 67.68 29.75 38.17
N ASP A 250 67.44 29.05 39.29
CA ASP A 250 66.97 27.65 39.31
C ASP A 250 65.44 27.53 39.13
N ASP A 251 64.65 28.47 39.66
CA ASP A 251 63.17 28.49 39.54
C ASP A 251 62.72 28.71 38.08
N LEU A 252 63.53 29.45 37.31
CA LEU A 252 63.29 29.66 35.88
C LEU A 252 63.55 28.38 35.08
N GLU A 253 64.53 27.58 35.48
CA GLU A 253 64.88 26.33 34.79
C GLU A 253 63.81 25.26 35.01
N ASP A 254 63.26 25.14 36.22
CA ASP A 254 62.20 24.19 36.54
C ASP A 254 60.85 24.59 35.92
N ALA A 255 60.51 25.89 35.91
CA ALA A 255 59.36 26.39 35.15
C ALA A 255 59.50 26.14 33.64
N GLN A 256 60.71 26.25 33.10
CA GLN A 256 61.00 25.96 31.70
C GLN A 256 60.84 24.46 31.38
N LYS A 257 61.27 23.57 32.27
CA LYS A 257 61.11 22.11 32.12
C LYS A 257 59.63 21.69 32.17
N GLU A 258 58.85 22.22 33.10
CA GLU A 258 57.42 21.91 33.19
C GLU A 258 56.64 22.47 31.99
N SER A 259 56.96 23.68 31.54
CA SER A 259 56.42 24.26 30.31
C SER A 259 56.68 23.37 29.09
N ASN A 260 57.90 22.83 28.94
CA ASN A 260 58.25 21.90 27.86
C ASN A 260 57.51 20.56 27.96
N ARG A 261 57.27 20.05 29.18
CA ARG A 261 56.49 18.82 29.40
C ARG A 261 55.02 19.01 29.01
N VAL A 262 54.40 20.11 29.43
CA VAL A 262 53.02 20.46 29.07
C VAL A 262 52.88 20.67 27.56
N LEU A 263 53.85 21.36 26.94
CA LEU A 263 53.91 21.54 25.49
C LEU A 263 53.98 20.19 24.75
N GLY A 264 54.78 19.25 25.24
CA GLY A 264 54.86 17.88 24.70
C GLY A 264 53.53 17.13 24.77
N ASN A 265 52.81 17.23 25.89
CA ASN A 265 51.48 16.61 26.05
C ASN A 265 50.45 17.21 25.09
N TYR A 266 50.44 18.54 24.92
CA TYR A 266 49.54 19.19 23.96
C TYR A 266 49.89 18.83 22.52
N LYS A 267 51.17 18.72 22.17
CA LYS A 267 51.62 18.27 20.85
C LYS A 267 51.13 16.85 20.54
N PHE A 268 51.19 15.93 21.49
CA PHE A 268 50.67 14.57 21.32
C PHE A 268 49.15 14.54 21.17
N LYS A 269 48.42 15.27 22.03
CA LYS A 269 46.96 15.39 21.93
C LYS A 269 46.53 15.98 20.58
N TRP A 270 47.27 16.99 20.10
CA TRP A 270 47.04 17.61 18.80
C TRP A 270 47.26 16.61 17.65
N GLN A 271 48.37 15.87 17.65
CA GLN A 271 48.64 14.83 16.64
C GLN A 271 47.57 13.74 16.63
N LYS A 272 47.07 13.34 17.80
CA LYS A 272 45.99 12.36 17.90
C LYS A 272 44.67 12.91 17.32
N ALA A 273 44.32 14.15 17.66
CA ALA A 273 43.15 14.82 17.09
C ALA A 273 43.27 14.98 15.56
N GLU A 274 44.46 15.27 15.05
CA GLU A 274 44.74 15.38 13.60
C GLU A 274 44.54 14.02 12.87
N GLN A 275 44.97 12.92 13.49
CA GLN A 275 44.72 11.57 12.98
C GLN A 275 43.22 11.22 13.00
N ASP A 276 42.51 11.57 14.07
CA ASP A 276 41.07 11.34 14.20
C ASP A 276 40.29 12.15 13.14
N ILE A 277 40.67 13.41 12.88
CA ILE A 277 40.11 14.24 11.81
C ILE A 277 40.31 13.56 10.45
N SER A 278 41.51 13.07 10.15
CA SER A 278 41.80 12.39 8.88
C SER A 278 40.93 11.13 8.69
N THR A 279 40.70 10.38 9.77
CA THR A 279 39.84 9.19 9.76
C THR A 279 38.37 9.54 9.56
N LEU A 280 37.88 10.59 10.24
CA LEU A 280 36.52 11.08 10.09
C LEU A 280 36.27 11.62 8.68
N GLN A 281 37.22 12.36 8.10
CA GLN A 281 37.12 12.84 6.71
C GLN A 281 37.00 11.69 5.70
N ALA A 282 37.79 10.62 5.86
CA ALA A 282 37.68 9.43 5.01
C ALA A 282 36.31 8.74 5.16
N ASN A 283 35.76 8.67 6.37
CA ASN A 283 34.42 8.15 6.62
C ASN A 283 33.33 9.01 5.96
N VAL A 284 33.43 10.34 6.07
CA VAL A 284 32.50 11.28 5.42
C VAL A 284 32.52 11.09 3.92
N ALA A 285 33.69 11.07 3.27
CA ALA A 285 33.79 10.87 1.82
C ALA A 285 33.17 9.54 1.35
N ARG A 286 33.31 8.47 2.14
CA ARG A 286 32.69 7.17 1.85
C ARG A 286 31.15 7.24 1.99
N LEU A 287 30.66 7.89 3.04
CA LEU A 287 29.22 8.07 3.28
C LEU A 287 28.58 8.94 2.20
N GLU A 288 29.22 10.04 1.81
CA GLU A 288 28.78 10.89 0.69
C GLU A 288 28.66 10.09 -0.60
N SER A 289 29.66 9.27 -0.91
CA SER A 289 29.62 8.37 -2.07
C SER A 289 28.47 7.37 -2.00
N GLN A 290 28.13 6.87 -0.80
CA GLN A 290 27.01 5.96 -0.59
C GLN A 290 25.66 6.66 -0.76
N VAL A 291 25.52 7.88 -0.24
CA VAL A 291 24.32 8.72 -0.41
C VAL A 291 24.06 9.00 -1.88
N ILE A 292 25.09 9.36 -2.65
CA ILE A 292 24.98 9.59 -4.09
C ILE A 292 24.46 8.33 -4.80
N ARG A 293 25.03 7.15 -4.50
CA ARG A 293 24.58 5.88 -5.11
C ARG A 293 23.13 5.55 -4.77
N TYR A 294 22.73 5.67 -3.50
CA TYR A 294 21.34 5.40 -3.11
C TYR A 294 20.36 6.39 -3.70
N LYS A 295 20.75 7.67 -3.82
CA LYS A 295 19.94 8.68 -4.48
C LYS A 295 19.71 8.33 -5.95
N THR A 296 20.76 8.03 -6.71
CA THR A 296 20.63 7.62 -8.12
C THR A 296 19.82 6.34 -8.28
N ALA A 297 20.00 5.35 -7.40
CA ALA A 297 19.21 4.12 -7.42
C ALA A 297 17.72 4.38 -7.13
N SER A 298 17.41 5.27 -6.19
CA SER A 298 16.04 5.69 -5.86
C SER A 298 15.38 6.41 -7.04
N GLU A 299 16.09 7.37 -7.66
CA GLU A 299 15.59 8.12 -8.84
C GLU A 299 15.33 7.19 -10.03
N ALA A 300 16.21 6.19 -10.25
CA ALA A 300 16.01 5.17 -11.28
C ALA A 300 14.78 4.28 -11.00
N SER A 301 14.57 3.90 -9.73
CA SER A 301 13.41 3.10 -9.31
C SER A 301 12.10 3.89 -9.47
N GLU A 302 12.09 5.16 -9.09
CA GLU A 302 10.92 6.05 -9.23
C GLU A 302 10.52 6.20 -10.71
N LYS A 303 11.50 6.43 -11.58
CA LYS A 303 11.27 6.49 -13.03
C LYS A 303 10.68 5.19 -13.58
N SER A 304 11.22 4.03 -13.16
CA SER A 304 10.71 2.72 -13.57
C SER A 304 9.26 2.50 -13.11
N GLU A 305 8.92 2.92 -11.89
CA GLU A 305 7.55 2.84 -11.38
C GLU A 305 6.58 3.67 -12.21
N ASP A 306 6.98 4.89 -12.60
CA ASP A 306 6.15 5.76 -13.42
C ASP A 306 5.94 5.22 -14.84
N ASP A 307 6.98 4.64 -15.45
CA ASP A 307 6.87 3.96 -16.75
C ASP A 307 5.89 2.76 -16.66
N LEU A 308 5.98 1.95 -15.61
CA LEU A 308 5.04 0.84 -15.36
C LEU A 308 3.61 1.32 -15.11
N LYS A 309 3.41 2.46 -14.43
CA LYS A 309 2.08 3.07 -14.26
C LYS A 309 1.50 3.52 -15.61
N LEU A 310 2.32 4.08 -16.49
CA LEU A 310 1.90 4.46 -17.84
C LEU A 310 1.53 3.23 -18.67
N GLU A 311 2.35 2.19 -18.65
CA GLU A 311 2.09 0.93 -19.35
C GLU A 311 0.82 0.25 -18.84
N LYS A 312 0.63 0.18 -17.52
CA LYS A 312 -0.61 -0.34 -16.91
C LYS A 312 -1.84 0.40 -17.42
N ARG A 313 -1.81 1.74 -17.48
CA ARG A 313 -2.93 2.54 -18.00
C ARG A 313 -3.18 2.27 -19.48
N LYS A 314 -2.12 2.09 -20.27
CA LYS A 314 -2.21 1.76 -21.70
C LYS A 314 -2.87 0.38 -21.88
N LEU A 315 -2.36 -0.65 -21.22
CA LEU A 315 -2.89 -2.01 -21.26
C LEU A 315 -4.35 -2.07 -20.77
N GLN A 316 -4.71 -1.29 -19.75
CA GLN A 316 -6.11 -1.19 -19.32
C GLN A 316 -7.05 -0.59 -20.38
N ARG A 317 -6.57 0.35 -21.21
CA ARG A 317 -7.35 0.88 -22.33
C ARG A 317 -7.48 -0.16 -23.43
N GLU A 318 -6.38 -0.80 -23.82
CA GLU A 318 -6.36 -1.86 -24.85
C GLU A 318 -7.24 -3.05 -24.45
N LEU A 319 -7.27 -3.41 -23.16
CA LEU A 319 -8.15 -4.44 -22.63
C LEU A 319 -9.63 -4.06 -22.81
N ARG A 320 -10.00 -2.82 -22.46
CA ARG A 320 -11.39 -2.34 -22.63
C ARG A 320 -11.80 -2.30 -24.10
N GLU A 321 -10.92 -1.82 -24.97
CA GLU A 321 -11.15 -1.80 -26.42
C GLU A 321 -11.35 -3.22 -26.97
N SER A 322 -10.52 -4.17 -26.53
CA SER A 322 -10.64 -5.58 -26.89
C SER A 322 -11.94 -6.20 -26.37
N GLN A 323 -12.35 -5.88 -25.14
CA GLN A 323 -13.64 -6.31 -24.57
C GLN A 323 -14.82 -5.79 -25.38
N THR A 324 -14.84 -4.49 -25.71
CA THR A 324 -15.86 -3.91 -26.59
C THR A 324 -15.88 -4.62 -27.95
N LYS A 325 -14.71 -4.96 -28.51
CA LYS A 325 -14.64 -5.71 -29.77
C LYS A 325 -15.22 -7.11 -29.66
N ILE A 326 -15.00 -7.80 -28.54
CA ILE A 326 -15.61 -9.12 -28.27
C ILE A 326 -17.13 -8.98 -28.22
N GLU A 327 -17.66 -8.01 -27.47
CA GLU A 327 -19.11 -7.77 -27.37
C GLU A 327 -19.76 -7.49 -28.75
N GLU A 328 -19.11 -6.70 -29.60
CA GLU A 328 -19.55 -6.47 -30.98
C GLU A 328 -19.56 -7.75 -31.83
N LEU A 329 -18.54 -8.60 -31.68
CA LEU A 329 -18.45 -9.85 -32.42
C LEU A 329 -19.46 -10.88 -31.92
N GLU A 330 -19.69 -10.96 -30.61
CA GLU A 330 -20.69 -11.83 -29.99
C GLU A 330 -22.11 -11.46 -30.42
N THR A 331 -22.43 -10.16 -30.43
CA THR A 331 -23.74 -9.68 -30.92
C THR A 331 -23.91 -9.99 -32.41
N SER A 332 -22.91 -9.71 -33.25
CA SER A 332 -22.93 -10.07 -34.68
C SER A 332 -23.10 -11.57 -34.91
N ASN A 333 -22.38 -12.41 -34.16
CA ASN A 333 -22.47 -13.86 -34.25
C ASN A 333 -23.85 -14.35 -33.83
N MET A 334 -24.42 -13.79 -32.76
CA MET A 334 -25.81 -14.08 -32.35
C MET A 334 -26.81 -13.73 -33.46
N HIS A 335 -26.63 -12.62 -34.18
CA HIS A 335 -27.47 -12.28 -35.33
C HIS A 335 -27.32 -13.29 -36.49
N LEU A 336 -26.10 -13.75 -36.76
CA LEU A 336 -25.83 -14.76 -37.79
C LEU A 336 -26.44 -16.11 -37.43
N LEU A 337 -26.30 -16.56 -36.18
CA LEU A 337 -26.92 -17.79 -35.69
C LEU A 337 -28.44 -17.75 -35.85
N LYS A 338 -29.09 -16.63 -35.46
CA LYS A 338 -30.54 -16.44 -35.66
C LYS A 338 -30.94 -16.51 -37.14
N ARG A 339 -30.15 -15.96 -38.05
CA ARG A 339 -30.41 -16.06 -39.51
C ARG A 339 -30.22 -17.48 -40.02
N PHE A 340 -29.19 -18.17 -39.56
CA PHE A 340 -28.93 -19.56 -39.90
C PHE A 340 -30.07 -20.48 -39.45
N ASP A 341 -30.57 -20.31 -38.23
CA ASP A 341 -31.71 -21.09 -37.71
C ASP A 341 -32.97 -20.86 -38.54
N LYS A 342 -33.24 -19.62 -38.97
CA LYS A 342 -34.36 -19.33 -39.88
C LYS A 342 -34.23 -20.07 -41.21
N LEU A 343 -33.03 -20.06 -41.82
CA LEU A 343 -32.76 -20.79 -43.06
C LEU A 343 -32.88 -22.31 -42.88
N LYS A 344 -32.38 -22.84 -41.77
CA LYS A 344 -32.49 -24.26 -41.41
C LYS A 344 -33.96 -24.69 -41.25
N ASN A 345 -34.78 -23.85 -40.64
CA ASN A 345 -36.22 -24.09 -40.51
C ASN A 345 -36.93 -24.01 -41.86
N ALA A 346 -36.62 -23.01 -42.69
CA ALA A 346 -37.17 -22.90 -44.04
C ALA A 346 -36.84 -24.13 -44.91
N LYS A 347 -35.58 -24.59 -44.88
CA LYS A 347 -35.16 -25.81 -45.56
C LYS A 347 -35.91 -27.04 -45.05
N SER A 348 -36.04 -27.18 -43.73
CA SER A 348 -36.79 -28.29 -43.12
C SER A 348 -38.27 -28.28 -43.51
N SER A 349 -38.89 -27.10 -43.66
CA SER A 349 -40.27 -26.98 -44.14
C SER A 349 -40.38 -27.42 -45.59
N LEU A 350 -39.50 -26.92 -46.47
CA LEU A 350 -39.50 -27.29 -47.88
C LEU A 350 -39.30 -28.79 -48.10
N LEU A 351 -38.47 -29.43 -47.27
CA LEU A 351 -38.27 -30.89 -47.28
C LEU A 351 -39.47 -31.69 -46.79
N LYS A 352 -40.40 -31.10 -46.03
CA LYS A 352 -41.65 -31.76 -45.62
C LYS A 352 -42.73 -31.65 -46.71
N ASP A 353 -42.62 -30.67 -47.59
CA ASP A 353 -43.57 -30.40 -48.67
C ASP A 353 -43.22 -31.15 -49.98
N LEU A 354 -42.04 -31.79 -50.03
CA LEU A 354 -41.55 -32.72 -51.06
C LEU A 354 -41.83 -34.16 -50.65
#